data_AF-A0A536J738-F1
#
_entry.id   AF-A0A536J738-F1
#
_cell.length_a   1.000
_cell.length_b   1.000
_cell.length_c   1.000
_cell.angle_alpha   90.00
_cell.angle_beta   90.00
_cell.angle_gamma   90.00
#
_symmetry.space_group_name_H-M   'P 1'
#
loop_
_entity.id
_entity.type
_entity.pdbx_description
1 polymer ?
#
loop_
_entity_poly.entity_id
_entity_poly.type
_entity_poly.pdbx_seq_one_letter_code
_entity_poly.pdbx_strand_id
1 'polypeptide(L)'
;MTQATVSITICVPGYVAQIRPAATYTNSLKVDHMRAYGYADQAPGDFEEDHLIALELGGHPRDPRNLWPERLTGGSGALQKDRVENWAHDEVCAGRMQLADAQRRMAENWIALYNAMLAGVATAQPTTAPTLAPAALPTAAATTPSPAAASPTLAPVLSVLISASRYGLVSATTLAGASCNAKARLPSGNISSAQGLVPTKLAIASGAVSWSYNTSTQTTPGTGTHTVTCVLDGVTRNASASFSVP
;
A
#
# COMPACT_ATOMS: atom_id res chain seq x y z
N MET A 1 -6.97 3.02 4.32
CA MET A 1 -5.68 2.34 4.06
C MET A 1 -4.99 3.01 2.88
N THR A 2 -3.66 3.11 2.84
CA THR A 2 -2.94 3.65 1.66
C THR A 2 -1.71 2.81 1.32
N GLN A 3 -1.17 2.96 0.12
CA GLN A 3 0.08 2.28 -0.29
C GLN A 3 1.22 2.52 0.71
N ALA A 4 1.28 3.71 1.31
CA ALA A 4 2.33 4.06 2.25
C ALA A 4 2.21 3.32 3.60
N THR A 5 1.06 2.72 3.91
CA THR A 5 0.82 2.05 5.19
C THR A 5 0.80 0.53 5.08
N VAL A 6 0.86 -0.06 3.89
CA VAL A 6 0.67 -1.52 3.70
C VAL A 6 1.67 -2.35 4.49
N SER A 7 2.93 -1.93 4.55
CA SER A 7 4.01 -2.64 5.26
C SER A 7 3.85 -2.66 6.79
N ILE A 8 2.98 -1.82 7.35
CA ILE A 8 2.69 -1.74 8.80
C ILE A 8 1.21 -2.06 9.10
N THR A 9 0.48 -2.55 8.12
CA THR A 9 -0.94 -2.91 8.24
C THR A 9 -1.16 -4.26 7.58
N ILE A 10 -1.74 -4.29 6.38
CA ILE A 10 -2.15 -5.53 5.71
C ILE A 10 -1.01 -6.52 5.51
N CYS A 11 0.23 -6.06 5.29
CA CYS A 11 1.39 -6.93 5.11
C CYS A 11 2.04 -7.38 6.43
N VAL A 12 1.42 -7.09 7.57
CA VAL A 12 1.88 -7.55 8.89
C VAL A 12 1.11 -8.82 9.25
N PRO A 13 1.80 -9.93 9.57
CA PRO A 13 1.15 -11.16 9.99
C PRO A 13 0.14 -10.92 11.13
N GLY A 14 -1.09 -11.41 10.95
CA GLY A 14 -2.15 -11.30 11.95
C GLY A 14 -2.93 -9.99 11.97
N TYR A 15 -2.63 -9.01 11.09
CA TYR A 15 -3.36 -7.74 11.04
C TYR A 15 -4.87 -7.93 10.86
N VAL A 16 -5.29 -8.77 9.91
CA VAL A 16 -6.72 -9.00 9.64
C VAL A 16 -7.43 -9.63 10.83
N ALA A 17 -6.78 -10.54 11.56
CA ALA A 17 -7.36 -11.13 12.76
C ALA A 17 -7.68 -10.08 13.85
N GLN A 18 -6.91 -8.98 13.92
CA GLN A 18 -7.14 -7.90 14.88
C GLN A 18 -8.33 -7.00 14.51
N ILE A 19 -8.57 -6.81 13.21
CA ILE A 19 -9.60 -5.88 12.74
C ILE A 19 -10.90 -6.55 12.34
N ARG A 20 -10.91 -7.89 12.24
CA ARG A 20 -12.10 -8.66 11.85
C ARG A 20 -13.25 -8.36 12.82
N PRO A 21 -14.46 -8.02 12.31
CA PRO A 21 -15.62 -7.86 13.16
C PRO A 21 -15.95 -9.16 13.90
N ALA A 22 -16.64 -9.05 15.03
CA ALA A 22 -17.13 -10.22 15.74
C ALA A 22 -18.10 -11.00 14.84
N ALA A 23 -18.03 -12.34 14.87
CA ALA A 23 -18.91 -13.19 14.08
C ALA A 23 -20.41 -12.93 14.38
N THR A 24 -20.75 -12.50 15.59
CA THR A 24 -22.12 -12.10 15.94
C THR A 24 -22.62 -10.92 15.13
N TYR A 25 -21.76 -9.94 14.84
CA TYR A 25 -22.09 -8.79 14.00
C TYR A 25 -22.33 -9.22 12.55
N THR A 26 -21.40 -9.97 11.97
CA THR A 26 -21.51 -10.40 10.55
C THR A 26 -22.64 -11.40 10.34
N ASN A 27 -22.89 -12.31 11.30
CA ASN A 27 -24.02 -13.24 11.22
C ASN A 27 -25.37 -12.53 11.24
N SER A 28 -25.54 -11.50 12.07
CA SER A 28 -26.77 -10.71 12.10
C SER A 28 -26.96 -9.96 10.78
N LEU A 29 -25.91 -9.27 10.32
CA LEU A 29 -25.94 -8.51 9.08
C LEU A 29 -26.25 -9.40 7.87
N LYS A 30 -25.68 -10.61 7.83
CA LYS A 30 -25.94 -11.62 6.79
C LYS A 30 -27.41 -11.93 6.64
N VAL A 31 -28.10 -12.17 7.76
CA VAL A 31 -29.53 -12.51 7.73
C VAL A 31 -30.36 -11.34 7.20
N ASP A 32 -30.02 -10.11 7.60
CA ASP A 32 -30.70 -8.90 7.15
C ASP A 32 -30.46 -8.66 5.65
N HIS A 33 -29.21 -8.77 5.21
CA HIS A 33 -28.86 -8.63 3.80
C HIS A 33 -29.44 -9.75 2.94
N MET A 34 -29.40 -11.02 3.37
CA MET A 34 -30.03 -12.12 2.63
C MET A 34 -31.52 -11.84 2.38
N ARG A 35 -32.24 -11.26 3.35
CA ARG A 35 -33.63 -10.82 3.14
C ARG A 35 -33.71 -9.70 2.11
N ALA A 36 -32.86 -8.68 2.21
CA ALA A 36 -32.84 -7.54 1.30
C ALA A 36 -32.51 -7.94 -0.15
N TYR A 37 -31.67 -8.95 -0.34
CA TYR A 37 -31.24 -9.47 -1.65
C TYR A 37 -32.15 -10.59 -2.20
N GLY A 38 -33.24 -10.93 -1.51
CA GLY A 38 -34.21 -11.93 -1.99
C GLY A 38 -33.79 -13.38 -1.77
N TYR A 39 -32.88 -13.65 -0.83
CA TYR A 39 -32.40 -14.97 -0.43
C TYR A 39 -33.04 -15.48 0.89
N ALA A 40 -34.18 -14.92 1.28
CA ALA A 40 -34.81 -15.19 2.57
C ALA A 40 -35.22 -16.67 2.77
N ASP A 41 -35.40 -17.41 1.68
CA ASP A 41 -35.78 -18.83 1.64
C ASP A 41 -34.58 -19.79 1.58
N GLN A 42 -33.36 -19.27 1.54
CA GLN A 42 -32.14 -20.07 1.40
C GLN A 42 -31.41 -20.25 2.72
N ALA A 43 -30.64 -21.33 2.83
CA ALA A 43 -29.91 -21.61 4.06
C ALA A 43 -28.78 -20.59 4.27
N PRO A 44 -28.71 -19.90 5.42
CA PRO A 44 -27.61 -18.97 5.69
C PRO A 44 -26.22 -19.61 5.70
N GLY A 45 -26.15 -20.94 5.84
CA GLY A 45 -24.90 -21.70 5.74
C GLY A 45 -24.33 -21.76 4.32
N ASP A 46 -25.13 -21.48 3.29
CA ASP A 46 -24.68 -21.44 1.90
C ASP A 46 -24.02 -20.09 1.53
N PHE A 47 -24.01 -19.14 2.47
CA PHE A 47 -23.55 -17.77 2.28
C PHE A 47 -22.52 -17.35 3.33
N GLU A 48 -21.58 -16.51 2.90
CA GLU A 48 -20.69 -15.72 3.74
C GLU A 48 -21.11 -14.24 3.70
N GLU A 49 -20.93 -13.53 4.81
CA GLU A 49 -21.04 -12.07 4.79
C GLU A 49 -19.68 -11.52 4.43
N ASP A 50 -19.51 -11.23 3.14
CA ASP A 50 -18.21 -11.07 2.52
C ASP A 50 -17.94 -9.60 2.19
N HIS A 51 -16.66 -9.23 2.17
CA HIS A 51 -16.23 -7.87 1.92
C HIS A 51 -16.06 -7.57 0.43
N LEU A 52 -16.66 -6.49 -0.09
CA LEU A 52 -16.44 -6.00 -1.46
C LEU A 52 -14.95 -5.76 -1.75
N ILE A 53 -14.26 -5.10 -0.82
CA ILE A 53 -12.80 -5.03 -0.74
C ILE A 53 -12.38 -5.82 0.49
N ALA A 54 -11.56 -6.86 0.30
CA ALA A 54 -11.02 -7.71 1.37
C ALA A 54 -10.37 -6.89 2.50
N LEU A 55 -10.42 -7.40 3.73
CA LEU A 55 -9.67 -6.83 4.86
C LEU A 55 -8.16 -6.84 4.60
N GLU A 56 -7.67 -7.86 3.90
CA GLU A 56 -6.27 -8.00 3.45
C GLU A 56 -5.88 -6.96 2.39
N LEU A 57 -6.85 -6.28 1.79
CA LEU A 57 -6.64 -5.14 0.89
C LEU A 57 -7.12 -3.83 1.52
N GLY A 58 -7.27 -3.81 2.84
CA GLY A 58 -7.62 -2.61 3.60
C GLY A 58 -9.06 -2.16 3.46
N GLY A 59 -9.97 -3.07 3.13
CA GLY A 59 -11.41 -2.85 3.17
C GLY A 59 -11.93 -2.54 4.57
N HIS A 60 -13.10 -1.91 4.64
CA HIS A 60 -13.68 -1.51 5.91
C HIS A 60 -14.30 -2.72 6.63
N PRO A 61 -14.02 -2.93 7.93
CA PRO A 61 -14.44 -4.14 8.64
C PRO A 61 -15.94 -4.23 8.92
N ARG A 62 -16.64 -3.09 8.97
CA ARG A 62 -18.06 -2.98 9.41
C ARG A 62 -18.92 -2.04 8.57
N ASP A 63 -18.47 -1.61 7.40
CA ASP A 63 -19.31 -0.70 6.58
C ASP A 63 -20.26 -1.58 5.78
N PRO A 64 -21.58 -1.47 5.93
CA PRO A 64 -22.52 -2.24 5.13
C PRO A 64 -22.36 -2.03 3.62
N ARG A 65 -21.77 -0.91 3.17
CA ARG A 65 -21.45 -0.70 1.75
C ARG A 65 -20.29 -1.55 1.25
N ASN A 66 -19.47 -2.06 2.16
CA ASN A 66 -18.36 -2.95 1.87
C ASN A 66 -18.73 -4.40 2.23
N LEU A 67 -20.00 -4.73 2.47
CA LEU A 67 -20.44 -6.05 2.94
C LEU A 67 -21.67 -6.52 2.16
N TRP A 68 -21.70 -7.79 1.76
CA TRP A 68 -22.86 -8.41 1.13
C TRP A 68 -22.95 -9.90 1.44
N PRO A 69 -24.12 -10.53 1.20
CA PRO A 69 -24.27 -11.97 1.35
C PRO A 69 -23.80 -12.66 0.05
N GLU A 70 -22.61 -13.26 0.09
CA GLU A 70 -22.00 -13.97 -1.03
C GLU A 70 -22.21 -15.47 -0.91
N ARG A 71 -22.60 -16.14 -2.00
CA ARG A 71 -22.69 -17.60 -2.00
C ARG A 71 -21.29 -18.21 -1.86
N LEU A 72 -21.17 -19.26 -1.05
CA LEU A 72 -19.91 -19.99 -0.90
C LEU A 72 -19.46 -20.67 -2.20
N THR A 73 -20.40 -21.20 -2.99
CA THR A 73 -20.15 -22.02 -4.18
C THR A 73 -21.01 -21.58 -5.38
N GLY A 74 -20.72 -22.09 -6.58
CA GLY A 74 -21.58 -21.89 -7.75
C GLY A 74 -20.97 -21.10 -8.93
N GLY A 75 -19.65 -21.15 -9.13
CA GLY A 75 -18.96 -20.42 -10.20
C GLY A 75 -18.99 -18.92 -9.93
N SER A 76 -17.89 -18.41 -9.38
CA SER A 76 -17.77 -17.06 -8.78
C SER A 76 -18.43 -16.92 -7.39
N GLY A 77 -18.15 -17.86 -6.47
CA GLY A 77 -18.52 -17.74 -5.05
C GLY A 77 -17.34 -17.34 -4.16
N ALA A 78 -17.61 -17.13 -2.85
CA ALA A 78 -16.66 -16.64 -1.85
C ALA A 78 -15.34 -17.43 -1.83
N LEU A 79 -15.38 -18.77 -1.93
CA LEU A 79 -14.17 -19.61 -1.95
C LEU A 79 -13.23 -19.32 -3.15
N GLN A 80 -13.78 -18.84 -4.25
CA GLN A 80 -13.01 -18.44 -5.44
C GLN A 80 -12.46 -17.03 -5.27
N LYS A 81 -13.25 -16.14 -4.64
CA LYS A 81 -12.87 -14.78 -4.30
C LYS A 81 -11.70 -14.76 -3.31
N ASP A 82 -11.74 -15.58 -2.26
CA ASP A 82 -10.64 -15.76 -1.29
C ASP A 82 -9.28 -15.98 -1.97
N ARG A 83 -9.24 -16.79 -3.04
CA ARG A 83 -7.99 -17.09 -3.74
C ARG A 83 -7.39 -15.86 -4.40
N VAL A 84 -8.23 -15.05 -5.04
CA VAL A 84 -7.75 -13.85 -5.72
C VAL A 84 -7.47 -12.71 -4.74
N GLU A 85 -8.15 -12.67 -3.60
CA GLU A 85 -7.84 -11.76 -2.50
C GLU A 85 -6.45 -12.03 -1.93
N ASN A 86 -6.17 -13.28 -1.58
CA ASN A 86 -4.85 -13.70 -1.08
C ASN A 86 -3.75 -13.40 -2.11
N TRP A 87 -3.98 -13.73 -3.38
CA TRP A 87 -3.04 -13.41 -4.45
C TRP A 87 -2.81 -11.91 -4.59
N ALA A 88 -3.87 -11.10 -4.60
CA ALA A 88 -3.74 -9.65 -4.72
C ALA A 88 -3.05 -9.04 -3.50
N HIS A 89 -3.31 -9.55 -2.30
CA HIS A 89 -2.59 -9.20 -1.08
C HIS A 89 -1.09 -9.50 -1.24
N ASP A 90 -0.72 -10.69 -1.71
CA ASP A 90 0.68 -11.08 -1.90
C ASP A 90 1.38 -10.20 -2.95
N GLU A 91 0.70 -9.87 -4.05
CA GLU A 91 1.22 -8.95 -5.06
C GLU A 91 1.41 -7.53 -4.50
N VAL A 92 0.48 -7.06 -3.66
CA VAL A 92 0.60 -5.75 -2.97
C VAL A 92 1.75 -5.75 -1.98
N CYS A 93 1.88 -6.80 -1.18
CA CYS A 93 2.94 -6.92 -0.17
C CYS A 93 4.32 -7.18 -0.77
N ALA A 94 4.38 -7.79 -1.95
CA ALA A 94 5.59 -7.88 -2.75
C ALA A 94 5.90 -6.61 -3.55
N GLY A 95 5.00 -5.62 -3.56
CA GLY A 95 5.15 -4.37 -4.31
C GLY A 95 4.99 -4.53 -5.83
N ARG A 96 4.47 -5.66 -6.30
CA ARG A 96 4.17 -5.93 -7.72
C ARG A 96 2.83 -5.35 -8.15
N MET A 97 1.95 -5.07 -7.20
CA MET A 97 0.66 -4.40 -7.41
C MET A 97 0.49 -3.23 -6.45
N GLN A 98 -0.10 -2.13 -6.93
CA GLN A 98 -0.47 -1.02 -6.07
C GLN A 98 -1.78 -1.34 -5.35
N LEU A 99 -1.86 -1.04 -4.05
CA LEU A 99 -3.06 -1.22 -3.23
C LEU A 99 -4.31 -0.62 -3.89
N ALA A 100 -4.21 0.60 -4.43
CA ALA A 100 -5.34 1.25 -5.08
C ALA A 100 -5.81 0.52 -6.35
N ASP A 101 -4.90 -0.14 -7.08
CA ASP A 101 -5.26 -0.97 -8.23
C ASP A 101 -5.95 -2.27 -7.78
N ALA A 102 -5.40 -2.94 -6.75
CA ALA A 102 -6.01 -4.11 -6.15
C ALA A 102 -7.44 -3.81 -5.65
N GLN A 103 -7.62 -2.73 -4.90
CA GLN A 103 -8.91 -2.26 -4.38
C GLN A 103 -9.90 -1.95 -5.50
N ARG A 104 -9.49 -1.22 -6.53
CA ARG A 104 -10.34 -0.89 -7.68
C ARG A 104 -10.79 -2.15 -8.41
N ARG A 105 -9.85 -3.04 -8.76
CA ARG A 105 -10.13 -4.25 -9.54
C ARG A 105 -11.01 -5.24 -8.76
N MET A 106 -10.81 -5.37 -7.45
CA MET A 106 -11.70 -6.13 -6.57
C MET A 106 -13.11 -5.56 -6.56
N ALA A 107 -13.24 -4.23 -6.40
CA ALA A 107 -14.54 -3.59 -6.27
C ALA A 107 -15.33 -3.56 -7.60
N GLU A 108 -14.65 -3.40 -8.73
CA GLU A 108 -15.31 -3.30 -10.05
C GLU A 108 -15.65 -4.68 -10.63
N ASN A 109 -14.69 -5.62 -10.63
CA ASN A 109 -14.87 -6.94 -11.23
C ASN A 109 -13.78 -7.92 -10.76
N TRP A 110 -13.94 -8.46 -9.56
CA TRP A 110 -13.01 -9.44 -9.00
C TRP A 110 -12.89 -10.71 -9.86
N ILE A 111 -13.93 -11.09 -10.63
CA ILE A 111 -13.89 -12.25 -11.55
C ILE A 111 -12.88 -12.02 -12.68
N ALA A 112 -12.85 -10.82 -13.26
CA ALA A 112 -11.86 -10.45 -14.27
C ALA A 112 -10.44 -10.46 -13.68
N LEU A 113 -10.29 -10.02 -12.44
CA LEU A 113 -9.03 -10.09 -11.70
C LEU A 113 -8.62 -11.55 -11.39
N TYR A 114 -9.55 -12.42 -11.04
CA TYR A 114 -9.33 -13.86 -10.87
C TYR A 114 -8.87 -14.54 -12.17
N ASN A 115 -9.51 -14.22 -13.29
CA ASN A 115 -9.11 -14.74 -14.60
C ASN A 115 -7.69 -14.26 -15.00
N ALA A 116 -7.34 -13.00 -14.69
CA ALA A 116 -6.00 -12.47 -14.91
C ALA A 116 -4.94 -13.18 -14.04
N MET A 117 -5.27 -13.49 -12.78
CA MET A 117 -4.43 -14.31 -11.91
C MET A 117 -4.18 -15.70 -12.52
N LEU A 118 -5.24 -16.39 -12.97
CA LEU A 118 -5.09 -17.70 -13.62
C LEU A 118 -4.23 -17.64 -14.89
N ALA A 119 -4.39 -16.59 -15.71
CA ALA A 119 -3.57 -16.39 -16.90
C ALA A 119 -2.09 -16.15 -16.55
N GLY A 120 -1.80 -15.34 -15.52
CA GLY A 120 -0.44 -15.07 -15.06
C GLY A 120 0.26 -16.30 -14.48
N VAL A 121 -0.45 -17.11 -13.70
CA VAL A 121 0.06 -18.39 -13.16
C VAL A 121 0.34 -19.39 -14.28
N ALA A 122 -0.50 -19.45 -15.31
CA ALA A 122 -0.28 -20.33 -16.47
C ALA A 122 0.96 -19.92 -17.29
N THR A 123 1.33 -18.63 -17.32
CA THR A 123 2.53 -18.14 -18.02
C THR A 123 3.83 -18.29 -17.24
N ALA A 124 3.77 -18.49 -15.92
CA ALA A 124 4.95 -18.69 -15.07
C ALA A 124 5.41 -20.15 -15.09
N GLN A 125 5.93 -20.63 -16.22
CA GLN A 125 6.77 -21.84 -16.25
C GLN A 125 8.15 -21.56 -15.62
N PRO A 126 8.83 -22.58 -15.05
CA PRO A 126 10.13 -22.39 -14.38
C PRO A 126 11.21 -22.17 -15.43
N THR A 127 11.40 -20.93 -15.86
CA THR A 127 12.59 -20.54 -16.62
C THR A 127 13.63 -19.99 -15.67
N THR A 128 14.76 -20.69 -15.64
CA THR A 128 16.04 -20.30 -15.03
C THR A 128 16.36 -18.82 -15.24
N ALA A 129 16.82 -18.18 -14.16
CA ALA A 129 17.26 -16.79 -14.17
C ALA A 129 18.32 -16.53 -15.25
N PRO A 130 18.18 -15.50 -16.10
CA PRO A 130 19.27 -15.10 -16.97
C PRO A 130 20.27 -14.25 -16.17
N THR A 131 21.48 -14.77 -16.03
CA THR A 131 22.68 -13.95 -15.81
C THR A 131 22.90 -13.09 -17.05
N LEU A 132 22.99 -11.75 -16.90
CA LEU A 132 23.46 -10.89 -17.99
C LEU A 132 24.58 -9.97 -17.52
N ALA A 133 25.76 -10.26 -18.07
CA ALA A 133 26.93 -9.41 -18.21
C ALA A 133 26.68 -8.33 -19.30
N PRO A 134 27.61 -7.37 -19.54
CA PRO A 134 27.26 -6.06 -20.11
C PRO A 134 27.38 -5.94 -21.65
N ALA A 135 26.64 -4.94 -22.15
CA ALA A 135 26.86 -4.10 -23.35
C ALA A 135 26.79 -4.71 -24.77
N ALA A 136 25.84 -4.20 -25.57
CA ALA A 136 26.11 -3.67 -26.91
C ALA A 136 24.93 -2.80 -27.39
N LEU A 137 25.24 -1.64 -27.96
CA LEU A 137 24.32 -0.76 -28.69
C LEU A 137 23.76 -1.46 -29.94
N PRO A 138 22.55 -1.08 -30.38
CA PRO A 138 22.28 -1.04 -31.82
C PRO A 138 21.86 0.35 -32.31
N THR A 139 22.35 0.61 -33.51
CA THR A 139 22.11 1.73 -34.41
C THR A 139 20.63 1.83 -34.82
N ALA A 140 20.19 3.06 -35.01
CA ALA A 140 18.82 3.49 -35.30
C ALA A 140 18.20 2.95 -36.60
N ALA A 141 16.86 2.86 -36.61
CA ALA A 141 16.04 3.36 -37.70
C ALA A 141 14.67 3.79 -37.15
N ALA A 142 14.42 5.09 -37.19
CA ALA A 142 13.21 5.74 -36.71
C ALA A 142 12.13 5.75 -37.80
N THR A 143 10.88 5.49 -37.39
CA THR A 143 9.70 6.00 -38.09
C THR A 143 9.08 7.08 -37.21
N THR A 144 9.15 8.32 -37.70
CA THR A 144 8.54 9.52 -37.14
C THR A 144 7.02 9.41 -37.04
N PRO A 145 6.43 10.04 -36.01
CA PRO A 145 5.36 10.99 -36.29
C PRO A 145 5.71 12.40 -35.74
N SER A 146 5.36 13.37 -36.59
CA SER A 146 5.15 14.81 -36.40
C SER A 146 5.37 15.43 -35.00
N PRO A 147 6.13 16.55 -34.89
CA PRO A 147 6.35 17.22 -33.61
C PRO A 147 5.15 18.11 -33.25
N ALA A 148 4.34 17.69 -32.28
CA ALA A 148 3.65 18.65 -31.43
C ALA A 148 4.69 19.27 -30.50
N ALA A 149 4.82 20.60 -30.51
CA ALA A 149 5.80 21.35 -29.75
C ALA A 149 5.80 20.96 -28.26
N ALA A 150 6.78 20.16 -27.85
CA ALA A 150 7.06 19.89 -26.46
C ALA A 150 7.75 21.13 -25.88
N SER A 151 7.07 21.81 -24.96
CA SER A 151 7.68 22.80 -24.07
C SER A 151 8.93 22.20 -23.41
N PRO A 152 9.99 22.98 -23.16
CA PRO A 152 11.18 22.46 -22.49
C PRO A 152 10.77 21.91 -21.13
N THR A 153 10.82 20.58 -20.99
CA THR A 153 10.62 19.92 -19.70
C THR A 153 11.87 20.23 -18.89
N LEU A 154 11.77 21.18 -17.95
CA LEU A 154 12.81 21.46 -16.98
C LEU A 154 13.21 20.15 -16.30
N ALA A 155 14.51 19.84 -16.29
CA ALA A 155 15.03 18.70 -15.55
C ALA A 155 14.55 18.79 -14.09
N PRO A 156 14.14 17.66 -13.49
CA PRO A 156 13.59 17.68 -12.14
C PRO A 156 14.70 18.10 -11.16
N VAL A 157 14.49 19.22 -10.48
CA VAL A 157 15.39 19.71 -9.43
C VAL A 157 15.13 18.97 -8.13
N LEU A 158 16.17 18.71 -7.33
CA LEU A 158 16.02 18.05 -6.04
C LEU A 158 15.05 18.84 -5.16
N SER A 159 14.02 18.15 -4.67
CA SER A 159 13.02 18.65 -3.72
C SER A 159 12.79 17.62 -2.64
N VAL A 160 12.30 18.05 -1.47
CA VAL A 160 11.90 17.13 -0.38
C VAL A 160 10.53 17.57 0.09
N LEU A 161 9.58 16.65 0.11
CA LEU A 161 8.22 16.90 0.60
C LEU A 161 7.87 15.87 1.64
N ILE A 162 7.61 16.30 2.88
CA ILE A 162 7.13 15.40 3.93
C ILE A 162 5.65 15.08 3.64
N SER A 163 5.37 13.80 3.43
CA SER A 163 4.03 13.28 3.13
C SER A 163 3.31 12.74 4.36
N ALA A 164 4.05 12.39 5.42
CA ALA A 164 3.50 11.97 6.69
C ALA A 164 4.42 12.38 7.85
N SER A 165 3.83 12.87 8.94
CA SER A 165 4.53 13.24 10.16
C SER A 165 3.63 12.97 11.37
N ARG A 166 4.00 11.99 12.19
CA ARG A 166 3.32 11.65 13.45
C ARG A 166 4.34 11.15 14.46
N TYR A 167 4.06 11.23 15.75
CA TYR A 167 5.02 10.75 16.74
C TYR A 167 5.36 9.27 16.50
N GLY A 168 6.63 8.99 16.16
CA GLY A 168 7.11 7.66 15.78
C GLY A 168 7.17 7.37 14.27
N LEU A 169 6.77 8.29 13.39
CA LEU A 169 6.91 8.16 11.93
C LEU A 169 7.15 9.50 11.22
N VAL A 170 8.11 9.49 10.30
CA VAL A 170 8.18 10.48 9.22
C VAL A 170 8.39 9.83 7.86
N SER A 171 7.67 10.29 6.85
CA SER A 171 7.84 9.90 5.45
C SER A 171 7.98 11.12 4.56
N ALA A 172 8.81 11.04 3.53
CA ALA A 172 8.98 12.09 2.55
C ALA A 172 9.13 11.53 1.13
N THR A 173 8.93 12.39 0.14
CA THR A 173 9.19 12.14 -1.28
C THR A 173 10.25 13.11 -1.76
N THR A 174 11.17 12.62 -2.59
CA THR A 174 12.28 13.36 -3.19
C THR A 174 12.62 12.79 -4.57
N LEU A 175 13.79 13.08 -5.14
CA LEU A 175 14.25 12.41 -6.35
C LEU A 175 14.74 10.99 -6.04
N ALA A 176 14.42 10.06 -6.93
CA ALA A 176 14.93 8.69 -6.84
C ALA A 176 16.46 8.67 -6.75
N GLY A 177 17.00 7.78 -5.92
CA GLY A 177 18.44 7.68 -5.66
C GLY A 177 19.00 8.71 -4.68
N ALA A 178 18.22 9.72 -4.24
CA ALA A 178 18.69 10.66 -3.22
C ALA A 178 18.91 9.97 -1.87
N SER A 179 20.02 10.32 -1.22
CA SER A 179 20.40 9.81 0.10
C SER A 179 19.82 10.71 1.19
N CYS A 180 18.93 10.17 2.02
CA CYS A 180 18.15 10.94 2.97
C CYS A 180 18.36 10.51 4.42
N ASN A 181 18.20 11.46 5.34
CA ASN A 181 18.21 11.26 6.79
C ASN A 181 17.03 11.99 7.43
N ALA A 182 16.50 11.43 8.51
CA ALA A 182 15.43 12.04 9.30
C ALA A 182 15.86 12.31 10.74
N LYS A 183 15.32 13.39 11.31
CA LYS A 183 15.45 13.77 12.73
C LYS A 183 14.08 14.10 13.29
N ALA A 184 13.86 13.78 14.56
CA ALA A 184 12.68 14.19 15.31
C ALA A 184 13.11 15.04 16.51
N ARG A 185 12.71 16.31 16.55
CA ARG A 185 12.82 17.18 17.72
C ARG A 185 11.55 17.02 18.56
N LEU A 186 11.71 16.65 19.82
CA LEU A 186 10.61 16.46 20.78
C LEU A 186 10.16 17.82 21.36
N PRO A 187 8.98 17.90 22.00
CA PRO A 187 8.49 19.13 22.63
C PRO A 187 9.46 19.73 23.66
N SER A 188 10.26 18.88 24.31
CA SER A 188 11.34 19.30 25.23
C SER A 188 12.51 20.01 24.54
N GLY A 189 12.55 20.05 23.21
CA GLY A 189 13.64 20.61 22.41
C GLY A 189 14.74 19.58 22.09
N ASN A 190 14.78 18.44 22.78
CA ASN A 190 15.75 17.37 22.53
C ASN A 190 15.50 16.64 21.21
N ILE A 191 16.57 16.16 20.58
CA ILE A 191 16.46 15.27 19.42
C ILE A 191 16.28 13.83 19.91
N SER A 192 15.29 13.14 19.37
CA SER A 192 15.06 11.71 19.65
C SER A 192 16.27 10.87 19.22
N SER A 193 16.78 10.04 20.13
CA SER A 193 17.80 9.02 19.89
C SER A 193 17.21 7.63 19.64
N ALA A 194 15.89 7.54 19.48
CA ALA A 194 15.20 6.27 19.28
C ALA A 194 15.72 5.54 18.04
N GLN A 195 15.92 4.23 18.18
CA GLN A 195 16.24 3.34 17.07
C GLN A 195 15.21 3.49 15.95
N GLY A 196 15.69 3.57 14.70
CA GLY A 196 14.85 3.73 13.51
C GLY A 196 14.85 5.14 12.93
N LEU A 197 15.19 6.16 13.74
CA LEU A 197 15.86 7.36 13.24
C LEU A 197 17.35 7.03 13.14
N VAL A 198 18.10 7.61 12.19
CA VAL A 198 19.57 7.45 12.00
C VAL A 198 20.10 6.46 10.92
N PRO A 199 19.37 5.50 10.33
CA PRO A 199 19.87 4.91 9.07
C PRO A 199 19.61 5.87 7.91
N THR A 200 20.67 6.28 7.22
CA THR A 200 20.56 6.93 5.92
C THR A 200 19.82 6.00 4.96
N LYS A 201 18.79 6.51 4.29
CA LYS A 201 17.98 5.74 3.33
C LYS A 201 18.10 6.33 1.94
N LEU A 202 18.23 5.46 0.95
CA LEU A 202 18.11 5.85 -0.46
C LEU A 202 16.64 5.94 -0.84
N ALA A 203 16.29 7.02 -1.53
CA ALA A 203 14.99 7.18 -2.14
C ALA A 203 14.82 6.13 -3.25
N ILE A 204 13.74 5.35 -3.18
CA ILE A 204 13.44 4.31 -4.17
C ILE A 204 13.06 4.94 -5.53
N ALA A 205 12.75 4.12 -6.54
CA ALA A 205 12.41 4.62 -7.89
C ALA A 205 11.27 5.66 -7.93
N SER A 206 10.35 5.61 -6.96
CA SER A 206 9.28 6.60 -6.80
C SER A 206 9.67 7.86 -6.01
N GLY A 207 10.92 7.95 -5.55
CA GLY A 207 11.40 9.05 -4.71
C GLY A 207 11.05 8.94 -3.23
N ALA A 208 10.40 7.86 -2.79
CA ALA A 208 9.92 7.73 -1.43
C ALA A 208 11.03 7.33 -0.42
N VAL A 209 10.98 7.94 0.76
CA VAL A 209 11.79 7.61 1.95
C VAL A 209 10.94 7.66 3.21
N SER A 210 11.19 6.79 4.18
CA SER A 210 10.38 6.70 5.41
C SER A 210 11.15 6.12 6.59
N TRP A 211 10.90 6.66 7.78
CA TRP A 211 11.48 6.22 9.05
C TRP A 211 10.37 6.04 10.08
N SER A 212 10.37 4.87 10.71
CA SER A 212 9.60 4.59 11.92
C SER A 212 10.59 4.49 13.08
N TYR A 213 10.21 5.00 14.25
CA TYR A 213 11.05 4.94 15.45
C TYR A 213 10.23 4.78 16.71
N ASN A 214 10.85 4.20 17.73
CA ASN A 214 10.18 3.93 19.00
C ASN A 214 9.74 5.21 19.70
N THR A 215 8.55 5.19 20.27
CA THR A 215 7.96 6.28 21.05
C THR A 215 7.86 5.87 22.52
N SER A 216 7.75 6.86 23.40
CA SER A 216 7.60 6.64 24.84
C SER A 216 6.47 7.49 25.38
N THR A 217 5.63 6.89 26.22
CA THR A 217 4.57 7.58 26.99
C THR A 217 5.13 8.52 28.05
N GLN A 218 6.43 8.44 28.36
CA GLN A 218 7.12 9.38 29.25
C GLN A 218 7.59 10.66 28.52
N THR A 219 7.40 10.74 27.21
CA THR A 219 7.78 11.93 26.45
C THR A 219 6.82 13.05 26.78
N THR A 220 7.36 14.23 27.08
CA THR A 220 6.56 15.43 27.34
C THR A 220 5.54 15.65 26.22
N PRO A 221 4.23 15.72 26.54
CA PRO A 221 3.20 16.02 25.55
C PRO A 221 3.42 17.38 24.90
N GLY A 222 2.97 17.53 23.65
CA GLY A 222 3.08 18.79 22.91
C GLY A 222 3.49 18.62 21.46
N THR A 223 3.96 19.70 20.85
CA THR A 223 4.32 19.72 19.42
C THR A 223 5.80 19.43 19.23
N GLY A 224 6.10 18.33 18.53
CA GLY A 224 7.44 18.03 18.01
C GLY A 224 7.57 18.43 16.55
N THR A 225 8.78 18.29 16.00
CA THR A 225 9.08 18.58 14.59
C THR A 225 9.96 17.51 13.98
N HIS A 226 9.54 16.96 12.85
CA HIS A 226 10.40 16.16 11.98
C HIS A 226 11.14 17.05 10.99
N THR A 227 12.38 16.68 10.70
CA THR A 227 13.18 17.24 9.60
C THR A 227 13.74 16.10 8.77
N VAL A 228 13.50 16.12 7.45
CA VAL A 228 14.10 15.21 6.48
C VAL A 228 15.08 15.98 5.63
N THR A 229 16.31 15.50 5.52
CA THR A 229 17.38 16.07 4.69
C THR A 229 17.80 15.05 3.66
N CYS A 230 17.77 15.41 2.37
CA CYS A 230 18.17 14.56 1.26
C CYS A 230 19.32 15.20 0.47
N VAL A 231 20.23 14.35 -0.02
CA VAL A 231 21.40 14.72 -0.83
C VAL A 231 21.41 13.89 -2.11
N LEU A 232 21.56 14.57 -3.25
CA LEU A 232 21.80 13.95 -4.55
C LEU A 232 22.78 14.82 -5.33
N ASP A 233 23.82 14.21 -5.90
CA ASP A 233 24.87 14.89 -6.69
C ASP A 233 25.47 16.15 -6.00
N GLY A 234 25.66 16.07 -4.68
CA GLY A 234 26.18 17.18 -3.86
C GLY A 234 25.16 18.28 -3.53
N VAL A 235 23.97 18.26 -4.12
CA VAL A 235 22.88 19.18 -3.78
C VAL A 235 22.15 18.67 -2.55
N THR A 236 21.99 19.54 -1.54
CA THR A 236 21.24 19.23 -0.32
C THR A 236 19.91 19.98 -0.29
N ARG A 237 18.85 19.29 0.12
CA ARG A 237 17.52 19.86 0.39
C ARG A 237 16.94 19.29 1.67
N ASN A 238 16.09 20.06 2.34
CA ASN A 238 15.40 19.61 3.52
C ASN A 238 13.94 20.07 3.53
N ALA A 239 13.14 19.38 4.32
CA ALA A 239 11.77 19.75 4.66
C ALA A 239 11.52 19.45 6.14
N SER A 240 10.60 20.21 6.75
CA SER A 240 10.18 19.99 8.13
C SER A 240 8.66 19.95 8.25
N ALA A 241 8.15 19.15 9.17
CA ALA A 241 6.72 19.06 9.49
C ALA A 241 6.52 18.79 10.98
N SER A 242 5.45 19.30 11.56
CA SER A 242 5.12 19.07 12.97
C SER A 242 4.52 17.68 13.20
N PHE A 243 4.57 17.21 14.44
CA PHE A 243 3.79 16.08 14.92
C PHE A 243 3.36 16.31 16.37
N SER A 244 2.27 15.67 16.79
CA SER A 244 1.78 15.76 18.17
C SER A 244 2.27 14.56 18.99
N VAL A 245 2.86 14.84 20.15
CA VAL A 245 3.08 13.87 21.23
C VAL A 245 1.84 13.91 22.13
N PRO A 246 1.13 12.77 22.29
CA PRO A 246 -0.05 12.69 23.14
C PRO A 246 0.29 12.79 24.63
#